data_AF-A0A6P4YYB4-F1
#
_entry.id   AF-A0A6P4YYB4-F1
#
_cell.length_a   1.000
_cell.length_b   1.000
_cell.length_c   1.000
_cell.angle_alpha   90.00
_cell.angle_beta   90.00
_cell.angle_gamma   90.00
#
_symmetry.space_group_name_H-M   'P 1'
#
loop_
_entity.id
_entity.type
_entity.pdbx_description
1 polymer ?
#
loop_
_entity_poly.entity_id
_entity_poly.type
_entity_poly.pdbx_seq_one_letter_code
_entity_poly.pdbx_strand_id
1 'polypeptide(L)'
;MKLYVCTPGALNPGRFCFLAVPAARTIRATVVQALPAPGPDYLLKLTAGDRVQIIQQHIQGKGGVWLAVHNGKVGKVNPACLKVDYEPTDLVLKPPTINPLVQTLTAQTVRPHHPNGPAQLTLHLWEEVRVVEQPPTGPWAVVREDKLGMVDPGCLKIIPSQQPSLRDQLYRDSKTGKWISDLRGRGLHSLPDELFTLSDTSELYAADNLLTALPDALTRLPNLLRLTVNRNKLQAFPEVVLKMVGLENLNLGENDFSSVPRNIVHLQNVKELWLKSLELEELPEEVCLLRKLELLHLGWNNLTRLPGNFAQLSESLTKLLLQNNQFQQFPVEVCGVVSLRELYLDQGTGQKFTVIPDKIGNLRNLKILVLDNNALTSLPATIGHLASLDTLMVQNNQLSSLPNELCLLSKLRVLWLGRNALQRLPEELHRLTCLQSLRLDGNPLSYPPLNVCRMGIEAVRGYMQHQRVAEHQRSVAAKSRERETKGFSWKW
;
A
#
# COMPACT_ATOMS: atom_id res chain seq x y z
N MET A 1 -33.22 55.75 6.51
CA MET A 1 -33.40 56.18 7.92
C MET A 1 -34.16 55.07 8.65
N LYS A 2 -33.71 54.70 9.85
CA LYS A 2 -34.50 54.26 11.03
C LYS A 2 -35.58 53.16 10.89
N LEU A 3 -35.57 52.24 11.87
CA LEU A 3 -36.54 51.17 12.13
C LEU A 3 -38.00 51.62 12.13
N TYR A 4 -38.89 50.73 11.67
CA TYR A 4 -40.31 50.72 12.08
C TYR A 4 -40.68 49.34 12.64
N VAL A 5 -41.24 49.36 13.85
CA VAL A 5 -41.82 48.21 14.55
C VAL A 5 -43.33 48.23 14.31
N CYS A 6 -43.89 47.11 13.85
CA CYS A 6 -45.32 46.83 13.99
C CYS A 6 -45.52 45.55 14.81
N THR A 7 -46.38 45.68 15.83
CA THR A 7 -46.96 44.68 16.73
C THR A 7 -48.14 43.94 16.08
N PRO A 8 -48.58 42.79 16.63
CA PRO A 8 -49.41 41.81 15.93
C PRO A 8 -50.91 42.08 16.10
N GLY A 9 -51.66 42.13 15.01
CA GLY A 9 -53.12 42.21 15.04
C GLY A 9 -53.76 42.09 13.65
N ALA A 10 -54.61 41.06 13.50
CA ALA A 10 -55.71 40.90 12.55
C ALA A 10 -55.47 41.13 11.02
N LEU A 11 -55.28 40.01 10.32
CA LEU A 11 -55.86 39.59 9.03
C LEU A 11 -56.21 40.65 7.94
N ASN A 12 -55.56 40.54 6.77
CA ASN A 12 -56.26 40.41 5.48
C ASN A 12 -55.33 39.90 4.35
N PRO A 13 -55.79 39.00 3.45
CA PRO A 13 -54.99 38.48 2.34
C PRO A 13 -55.09 39.43 1.16
N GLY A 14 -54.08 40.25 0.90
CA GLY A 14 -54.13 41.09 -0.30
C GLY A 14 -52.99 42.05 -0.56
N ARG A 15 -52.29 42.55 0.47
CA ARG A 15 -51.14 43.45 0.26
C ARG A 15 -50.17 43.32 1.42
N PHE A 16 -48.97 42.82 1.17
CA PHE A 16 -47.84 43.01 2.09
C PHE A 16 -46.59 43.47 1.35
N CYS A 17 -46.03 44.52 1.91
CA CYS A 17 -44.95 45.37 1.41
C CYS A 17 -43.63 44.63 1.26
N PHE A 18 -42.91 44.98 0.20
CA PHE A 18 -41.55 44.52 -0.08
C PHE A 18 -40.59 44.98 1.01
N LEU A 19 -40.02 44.04 1.78
CA LEU A 19 -38.79 44.30 2.51
C LEU A 19 -37.64 43.94 1.57
N ALA A 20 -37.05 44.95 0.93
CA ALA A 20 -35.83 44.79 0.15
C ALA A 20 -34.68 44.49 1.11
N VAL A 21 -34.18 43.26 1.11
CA VAL A 21 -32.90 42.94 1.74
C VAL A 21 -31.81 43.46 0.81
N PRO A 22 -30.89 44.33 1.27
CA PRO A 22 -29.80 44.82 0.43
C PRO A 22 -28.93 43.64 -0.01
N ALA A 23 -28.53 43.67 -1.27
CA ALA A 23 -27.69 42.67 -1.91
C ALA A 23 -26.29 42.61 -1.28
N ALA A 24 -26.13 41.93 -0.13
CA ALA A 24 -24.80 41.70 0.44
C ALA A 24 -24.67 40.62 1.53
N ARG A 25 -25.69 39.77 1.79
CA ARG A 25 -25.50 38.65 2.75
C ARG A 25 -26.15 37.37 2.25
N THR A 26 -25.29 36.47 1.78
CA THR A 26 -25.58 35.10 1.40
C THR A 26 -26.04 34.32 2.63
N ILE A 27 -27.22 33.72 2.58
CA ILE A 27 -27.72 32.82 3.63
C ILE A 27 -27.25 31.41 3.27
N ARG A 28 -26.38 30.80 4.08
CA ARG A 28 -25.98 29.40 3.92
C ARG A 28 -27.04 28.48 4.51
N ALA A 29 -27.54 27.54 3.73
CA ALA A 29 -28.48 26.52 4.16
C ALA A 29 -27.90 25.14 3.86
N THR A 30 -28.02 24.22 4.82
CA THR A 30 -27.53 22.84 4.70
C THR A 30 -28.73 21.89 4.71
N VAL A 31 -28.73 20.90 3.81
CA VAL A 31 -29.77 19.87 3.74
C VAL A 31 -29.53 18.86 4.86
N VAL A 32 -30.47 18.74 5.80
CA VAL A 32 -30.23 17.91 7.01
C VAL A 32 -30.91 16.54 6.92
N GLN A 33 -32.04 16.42 6.21
CA GLN A 33 -32.73 15.13 6.06
C GLN A 33 -33.80 15.16 4.96
N ALA A 34 -33.89 14.09 4.16
CA ALA A 34 -35.05 13.78 3.33
C ALA A 34 -35.99 12.86 4.13
N LEU A 35 -37.23 13.28 4.35
CA LEU A 35 -38.24 12.44 5.00
C LEU A 35 -39.08 11.71 3.94
N PRO A 36 -39.38 10.42 4.11
CA PRO A 36 -40.20 9.68 3.16
C PRO A 36 -41.66 10.17 3.25
N ALA A 37 -42.21 10.57 2.11
CA ALA A 37 -43.65 10.83 1.93
C ALA A 37 -44.21 9.84 0.90
N PRO A 38 -45.51 9.49 0.95
CA PRO A 38 -46.08 8.53 0.02
C PRO A 38 -46.36 9.21 -1.32
N GLY A 39 -45.44 9.03 -2.27
CA GLY A 39 -45.43 9.62 -3.61
C GLY A 39 -43.99 9.88 -4.09
N PRO A 40 -43.74 10.22 -5.37
CA PRO A 40 -42.38 10.31 -5.93
C PRO A 40 -41.57 11.52 -5.46
N ASP A 41 -42.07 12.31 -4.49
CA ASP A 41 -41.47 13.58 -4.10
C ASP A 41 -40.98 13.58 -2.64
N TYR A 42 -39.74 14.01 -2.43
CA TYR A 42 -39.08 14.14 -1.13
C TYR A 42 -39.25 15.56 -0.57
N LEU A 43 -39.59 15.68 0.72
CA LEU A 43 -39.61 16.95 1.45
C LEU A 43 -38.21 17.26 2.01
N LEU A 44 -37.61 18.38 1.57
CA LEU A 44 -36.31 18.86 2.03
C LEU A 44 -36.47 19.87 3.17
N LYS A 45 -35.95 19.54 4.34
CA LYS A 45 -35.84 20.48 5.47
C LYS A 45 -34.49 21.20 5.41
N LEU A 46 -34.53 22.50 5.13
CA LEU A 46 -33.36 23.37 5.09
C LEU A 46 -33.26 24.19 6.39
N THR A 47 -32.13 24.13 7.07
CA THR A 47 -31.79 25.03 8.18
C THR A 47 -30.68 25.96 7.74
N ALA A 48 -30.90 27.27 7.90
CA ALA A 48 -29.85 28.26 7.82
C ALA A 48 -29.43 28.65 9.23
N GLY A 49 -28.13 28.90 9.44
CA GLY A 49 -27.54 29.17 10.76
C GLY A 49 -28.41 30.01 11.72
N ASP A 50 -28.53 29.49 12.93
CA ASP A 50 -29.15 29.94 14.19
C ASP A 50 -30.44 30.76 14.26
N ARG A 51 -30.99 31.41 13.22
CA ARG A 51 -32.25 32.18 13.39
C ARG A 51 -33.23 32.21 12.21
N VAL A 52 -33.10 31.36 11.18
CA VAL A 52 -34.05 31.33 10.05
C VAL A 52 -34.47 29.90 9.69
N GLN A 53 -35.78 29.67 9.67
CA GLN A 53 -36.37 28.41 9.19
C GLN A 53 -37.14 28.66 7.89
N ILE A 54 -36.88 27.84 6.86
CA ILE A 54 -37.57 27.91 5.57
C ILE A 54 -38.53 26.72 5.47
N ILE A 55 -39.80 27.00 5.16
CA ILE A 55 -40.86 26.00 5.09
C ILE A 55 -41.56 26.13 3.74
N GLN A 56 -41.66 25.02 3.01
CA GLN A 56 -42.44 24.94 1.79
C GLN A 56 -43.90 24.63 2.17
N GLN A 57 -44.84 25.51 1.81
CA GLN A 57 -46.26 25.24 2.00
C GLN A 57 -46.91 24.93 0.65
N HIS A 58 -47.48 23.74 0.53
CA HIS A 58 -48.21 23.32 -0.64
C HIS A 58 -49.66 23.78 -0.52
N ILE A 59 -50.10 24.64 -1.44
CA ILE A 59 -51.52 24.98 -1.61
C ILE A 59 -51.92 24.31 -2.92
N GLN A 60 -52.86 23.36 -2.84
CA GLN A 60 -53.27 22.57 -3.99
C GLN A 60 -53.66 23.47 -5.17
N GLY A 61 -53.00 23.27 -6.30
CA GLY A 61 -53.46 23.73 -7.61
C GLY A 61 -52.60 24.75 -8.34
N LYS A 62 -51.68 25.50 -7.71
CA LYS A 62 -50.74 26.38 -8.43
C LYS A 62 -49.43 26.53 -7.64
N GLY A 63 -48.32 26.09 -8.24
CA GLY A 63 -46.91 26.32 -7.85
C GLY A 63 -46.65 26.73 -6.40
N GLY A 64 -46.11 25.81 -5.59
CA GLY A 64 -45.84 26.03 -4.17
C GLY A 64 -45.06 27.30 -3.86
N VAL A 65 -45.40 27.97 -2.75
CA VAL A 65 -44.81 29.24 -2.33
C VAL A 65 -43.81 29.00 -1.20
N TRP A 66 -42.60 29.55 -1.34
CA TRP A 66 -41.54 29.45 -0.35
C TRP A 66 -41.68 30.54 0.72
N LEU A 67 -41.77 30.13 1.98
CA LEU A 67 -41.92 31.03 3.14
C LEU A 67 -40.69 30.89 4.04
N ALA A 68 -40.15 32.02 4.47
CA ALA A 68 -39.08 32.05 5.47
C ALA A 68 -39.59 32.73 6.75
N VAL A 69 -39.19 32.16 7.89
CA VAL A 69 -39.50 32.66 9.23
C VAL A 69 -38.22 33.14 9.88
N HIS A 70 -38.17 34.42 10.27
CA HIS A 70 -37.05 35.00 11.01
C HIS A 70 -37.58 35.77 12.23
N ASN A 71 -37.13 35.38 13.43
CA ASN A 71 -37.56 35.95 14.72
C ASN A 71 -39.09 36.09 14.86
N GLY A 72 -39.84 35.05 14.49
CA GLY A 72 -41.30 34.99 14.65
C GLY A 72 -42.12 35.75 13.60
N LYS A 73 -41.50 36.34 12.57
CA LYS A 73 -42.21 36.97 11.44
C LYS A 73 -42.04 36.15 10.16
N VAL A 74 -43.12 36.01 9.39
CA VAL A 74 -43.20 35.19 8.17
C VAL A 74 -43.20 36.08 6.92
N GLY A 75 -42.35 35.78 5.95
CA GLY A 75 -42.29 36.49 4.67
C GLY A 75 -42.19 35.54 3.47
N LYS A 76 -42.72 35.97 2.31
CA LYS A 76 -42.54 35.26 1.04
C LYS A 76 -41.15 35.53 0.49
N VAL A 77 -40.46 34.47 0.08
CA VAL A 77 -39.14 34.53 -0.53
C VAL A 77 -39.28 34.31 -2.02
N ASN A 78 -38.71 35.21 -2.83
CA ASN A 78 -38.61 35.00 -4.27
C ASN A 78 -37.59 33.87 -4.51
N PRO A 79 -37.97 32.77 -5.18
CA PRO A 79 -37.09 31.63 -5.44
C PRO A 79 -35.76 32.04 -6.09
N ALA A 80 -35.76 33.10 -6.89
CA ALA A 80 -34.56 33.62 -7.56
C ALA A 80 -33.51 34.22 -6.61
N CYS A 81 -33.83 34.45 -5.33
CA CYS A 81 -32.92 35.06 -4.35
C CYS A 81 -32.26 34.02 -3.41
N LEU A 82 -32.58 32.73 -3.54
CA LEU A 82 -31.95 31.66 -2.77
C LEU A 82 -30.72 31.14 -3.53
N LYS A 83 -29.53 31.32 -2.94
CA LYS A 83 -28.32 30.60 -3.37
C LYS A 83 -28.16 29.39 -2.46
N VAL A 84 -28.30 28.20 -3.02
CA VAL A 84 -27.94 26.94 -2.37
C VAL A 84 -26.49 26.66 -2.72
N ASP A 85 -25.60 26.69 -1.73
CA ASP A 85 -24.24 26.18 -1.89
C ASP A 85 -24.35 24.65 -1.86
N TYR A 86 -24.27 24.02 -3.03
CA TYR A 86 -24.08 22.57 -3.15
C TYR A 86 -22.58 22.28 -3.00
N GLU A 87 -22.18 21.62 -1.92
CA GLU A 87 -21.03 20.71 -1.96
C GLU A 87 -21.42 19.50 -2.86
N PRO A 88 -20.48 18.87 -3.58
CA PRO A 88 -20.82 17.97 -4.66
C PRO A 88 -21.69 16.80 -4.19
N THR A 89 -22.96 16.87 -4.55
CA THR A 89 -23.59 15.86 -5.42
C THR A 89 -24.23 16.60 -6.59
N ASP A 90 -23.54 16.53 -7.74
CA ASP A 90 -23.92 16.76 -9.14
C ASP A 90 -25.11 17.68 -9.49
N LEU A 91 -24.84 18.76 -10.26
CA LEU A 91 -25.40 19.03 -11.60
C LEU A 91 -25.12 20.47 -12.08
N VAL A 92 -25.19 20.65 -13.39
CA VAL A 92 -24.34 21.52 -14.23
C VAL A 92 -25.16 22.53 -15.06
N LEU A 93 -24.61 23.71 -15.46
CA LEU A 93 -24.58 24.25 -16.87
C LEU A 93 -24.22 25.77 -17.07
N LYS A 94 -23.05 26.02 -17.73
CA LYS A 94 -22.67 26.96 -18.86
C LYS A 94 -22.88 28.52 -18.82
N PRO A 95 -22.25 29.33 -19.75
CA PRO A 95 -20.84 29.81 -19.89
C PRO A 95 -20.74 31.39 -19.93
N PRO A 96 -19.57 32.11 -19.99
CA PRO A 96 -18.96 32.53 -21.29
C PRO A 96 -17.44 32.95 -21.31
N THR A 97 -16.94 33.19 -22.54
CA THR A 97 -15.85 34.12 -23.00
C THR A 97 -14.35 33.77 -22.88
N ILE A 98 -13.60 34.20 -23.91
CA ILE A 98 -12.31 33.70 -24.44
C ILE A 98 -11.12 34.65 -24.15
N ASN A 99 -9.95 34.04 -23.84
CA ASN A 99 -8.53 34.45 -24.00
C ASN A 99 -7.89 35.54 -23.10
N PRO A 100 -6.53 35.62 -22.99
CA PRO A 100 -5.46 34.73 -23.52
C PRO A 100 -4.29 34.36 -22.56
N LEU A 101 -3.60 33.24 -22.83
CA LEU A 101 -2.13 33.02 -22.84
C LEU A 101 -1.72 31.57 -22.45
N VAL A 102 -1.60 30.72 -23.49
CA VAL A 102 -0.53 29.74 -23.81
C VAL A 102 -0.14 28.74 -22.70
N GLN A 103 -0.34 27.42 -22.84
CA GLN A 103 0.46 26.51 -23.70
C GLN A 103 -0.31 25.26 -24.22
N THR A 104 -0.28 25.09 -25.54
CA THR A 104 -0.40 23.86 -26.38
C THR A 104 -1.47 22.78 -26.09
N LEU A 105 -2.54 22.81 -26.88
CA LEU A 105 -3.42 21.68 -27.20
C LEU A 105 -3.48 21.53 -28.73
N THR A 106 -3.06 20.38 -29.26
CA THR A 106 -3.20 20.05 -30.69
C THR A 106 -4.59 19.49 -30.96
N ALA A 107 -5.45 20.31 -31.57
CA ALA A 107 -6.67 19.87 -32.25
C ALA A 107 -6.58 20.32 -33.70
N GLN A 108 -6.64 19.39 -34.65
CA GLN A 108 -6.69 19.72 -36.08
C GLN A 108 -8.15 19.98 -36.49
N THR A 109 -8.50 21.25 -36.68
CA THR A 109 -9.68 21.62 -37.47
C THR A 109 -9.37 21.41 -38.95
N VAL A 110 -10.04 20.46 -39.60
CA VAL A 110 -10.03 20.33 -41.06
C VAL A 110 -11.03 21.36 -41.62
N ARG A 111 -10.55 22.39 -42.33
CA ARG A 111 -11.43 23.33 -43.03
C ARG A 111 -12.02 22.62 -44.26
N PRO A 112 -13.34 22.70 -44.51
CA PRO A 112 -13.92 22.19 -45.74
C PRO A 112 -13.53 23.08 -46.93
N HIS A 113 -13.38 22.48 -48.12
CA HIS A 113 -13.10 23.16 -49.39
C HIS A 113 -14.27 24.02 -49.93
N HIS A 114 -15.37 24.18 -49.19
CA HIS A 114 -16.55 24.95 -49.61
C HIS A 114 -17.04 25.94 -48.53
N PRO A 115 -17.46 27.17 -48.89
CA PRO A 115 -17.74 28.23 -47.90
C PRO A 115 -18.99 28.05 -47.03
N ASN A 116 -19.92 27.14 -47.37
CA ASN A 116 -21.23 27.00 -46.71
C ASN A 116 -21.59 25.58 -46.21
N GLY A 117 -20.60 24.74 -45.89
CA GLY A 117 -20.84 23.41 -45.28
C GLY A 117 -20.78 23.42 -43.74
N PRO A 118 -21.51 22.52 -43.04
CA PRO A 118 -21.43 22.41 -41.58
C PRO A 118 -20.01 21.99 -41.16
N ALA A 119 -19.48 22.62 -40.10
CA ALA A 119 -18.17 22.29 -39.58
C ALA A 119 -18.13 20.86 -39.05
N GLN A 120 -17.22 20.02 -39.59
CA GLN A 120 -16.98 18.69 -39.05
C GLN A 120 -16.06 18.78 -37.82
N LEU A 121 -16.53 18.27 -36.68
CA LEU A 121 -15.79 18.21 -35.42
C LEU A 121 -15.26 16.78 -35.24
N THR A 122 -13.93 16.63 -35.29
CA THR A 122 -13.28 15.34 -34.98
C THR A 122 -12.99 15.31 -33.49
N LEU A 123 -13.73 14.47 -32.74
CA LEU A 123 -13.53 14.28 -31.31
C LEU A 123 -12.69 13.01 -31.07
N HIS A 124 -11.52 13.18 -30.46
CA HIS A 124 -10.76 12.06 -29.89
C HIS A 124 -11.33 11.75 -28.51
N LEU A 125 -11.97 10.59 -28.36
CA LEU A 125 -12.50 10.12 -27.08
C LEU A 125 -11.34 9.61 -26.22
N TRP A 126 -10.88 10.44 -25.29
CA TRP A 126 -10.15 9.99 -24.10
C TRP A 126 -11.07 10.19 -22.89
N GLU A 127 -11.36 9.09 -22.21
CA GLU A 127 -11.98 8.84 -20.88
C GLU A 127 -13.13 9.69 -20.30
N GLU A 128 -13.58 10.81 -20.87
CA GLU A 128 -14.51 11.71 -20.16
C GLU A 128 -15.77 12.11 -20.94
N VAL A 129 -16.37 11.19 -21.70
CA VAL A 129 -17.63 11.48 -22.40
C VAL A 129 -18.69 10.41 -22.10
N ARG A 130 -19.80 10.80 -21.45
CA ARG A 130 -20.95 9.91 -21.17
C ARG A 130 -22.18 10.33 -22.00
N VAL A 131 -22.86 9.35 -22.58
CA VAL A 131 -24.16 9.52 -23.26
C VAL A 131 -25.26 9.40 -22.22
N VAL A 132 -26.14 10.40 -22.14
CA VAL A 132 -27.11 10.51 -21.04
C VAL A 132 -28.53 10.12 -21.45
N GLU A 133 -28.90 10.27 -22.73
CA GLU A 133 -30.19 9.82 -23.26
C GLU A 133 -30.09 9.37 -24.73
N GLN A 134 -30.77 8.27 -25.06
CA GLN A 134 -30.90 7.72 -26.43
C GLN A 134 -32.36 7.77 -26.91
N PRO A 135 -32.83 8.88 -27.50
CA PRO A 135 -34.10 8.89 -28.19
C PRO A 135 -33.99 8.12 -29.53
N PRO A 136 -35.00 7.31 -29.92
CA PRO A 136 -34.94 6.48 -31.13
C PRO A 136 -34.91 7.30 -32.44
N THR A 137 -35.32 8.57 -32.41
CA THR A 137 -35.12 9.54 -33.50
C THR A 137 -34.90 10.92 -32.90
N GLY A 138 -33.67 11.46 -32.99
CA GLY A 138 -33.32 12.79 -32.49
C GLY A 138 -31.84 12.97 -32.11
N PRO A 139 -31.38 14.22 -31.88
CA PRO A 139 -30.00 14.51 -31.49
C PRO A 139 -29.64 13.92 -30.12
N TRP A 140 -28.44 13.36 -30.01
CA TRP A 140 -27.96 12.71 -28.79
C TRP A 140 -27.48 13.73 -27.76
N ALA A 141 -27.81 13.52 -26.50
CA ALA A 141 -27.32 14.33 -25.39
C ALA A 141 -26.02 13.73 -24.84
N VAL A 142 -24.94 14.51 -24.93
CA VAL A 142 -23.59 14.07 -24.56
C VAL A 142 -23.00 15.03 -23.53
N VAL A 143 -22.35 14.49 -22.49
CA VAL A 143 -21.74 15.26 -21.40
C VAL A 143 -20.23 15.01 -21.35
N ARG A 144 -19.46 16.11 -21.31
CA ARG A 144 -18.02 16.14 -21.04
C ARG A 144 -17.72 17.29 -20.08
N GLU A 145 -16.96 17.02 -19.01
CA GLU A 145 -16.49 18.02 -18.03
C GLU A 145 -17.57 19.07 -17.69
N ASP A 146 -18.73 18.60 -17.24
CA ASP A 146 -19.82 19.47 -16.82
C ASP A 146 -20.33 20.43 -17.90
N LYS A 147 -20.51 19.93 -19.14
CA LYS A 147 -21.20 20.66 -20.21
C LYS A 147 -22.07 19.71 -21.05
N LEU A 148 -23.40 19.91 -20.99
CA LEU A 148 -24.38 19.23 -21.86
C LEU A 148 -24.33 19.83 -23.27
N GLY A 149 -24.15 18.99 -24.28
CA GLY A 149 -24.23 19.35 -25.69
C GLY A 149 -25.15 18.41 -26.46
N MET A 150 -25.86 18.94 -27.45
CA MET A 150 -26.66 18.16 -28.39
C MET A 150 -25.80 17.87 -29.62
N VAL A 151 -25.64 16.60 -29.97
CA VAL A 151 -24.84 16.16 -31.12
C VAL A 151 -25.75 15.43 -32.11
N ASP A 152 -25.71 15.85 -33.38
CA ASP A 152 -26.39 15.12 -34.46
C ASP A 152 -25.75 13.73 -34.62
N PRO A 153 -26.52 12.63 -34.58
CA PRO A 153 -26.02 11.27 -34.76
C PRO A 153 -25.25 11.10 -36.08
N GLY A 154 -25.63 11.84 -37.13
CA GLY A 154 -24.94 11.82 -38.43
C GLY A 154 -23.54 12.46 -38.42
N CYS A 155 -23.19 13.22 -37.37
CA CYS A 155 -21.88 13.85 -37.20
C CYS A 155 -20.94 13.03 -36.29
N LEU A 156 -21.40 11.94 -35.68
CA LEU A 156 -20.60 11.07 -34.83
C LEU A 156 -19.94 9.98 -35.68
N LYS A 157 -18.63 10.13 -35.90
CA LYS A 157 -17.79 9.02 -36.38
C LYS A 157 -17.29 8.27 -35.14
N ILE A 158 -17.73 7.02 -34.95
CA ILE A 158 -17.09 6.10 -34.01
C ILE A 158 -15.69 5.84 -34.55
N ILE A 159 -14.71 6.55 -34.03
CA ILE A 159 -13.31 6.19 -34.20
C ILE A 159 -13.08 5.15 -33.10
N PRO A 160 -12.80 3.87 -33.43
CA PRO A 160 -12.36 2.91 -32.43
C PRO A 160 -11.25 3.60 -31.64
N SER A 161 -11.36 3.64 -30.31
CA SER A 161 -10.25 4.06 -29.48
C SER A 161 -9.04 3.33 -30.03
N GLN A 162 -8.05 4.06 -30.57
CA GLN A 162 -6.73 3.48 -30.72
C GLN A 162 -6.23 3.31 -29.29
N GLN A 163 -6.75 2.31 -28.59
CA GLN A 163 -5.94 1.65 -27.58
C GLN A 163 -4.66 1.32 -28.33
N PRO A 164 -3.48 1.77 -27.86
CA PRO A 164 -2.23 1.37 -28.47
C PRO A 164 -2.31 -0.15 -28.59
N SER A 165 -2.04 -0.67 -29.78
CA SER A 165 -2.23 -2.10 -30.02
C SER A 165 -1.43 -2.86 -28.97
N LEU A 166 -1.87 -4.06 -28.58
CA LEU A 166 -1.08 -4.90 -27.68
C LEU A 166 0.36 -5.11 -28.19
N ARG A 167 0.59 -4.97 -29.50
CA ARG A 167 1.92 -4.94 -30.12
C ARG A 167 2.75 -3.71 -29.74
N ASP A 168 2.16 -2.53 -29.59
CA ASP A 168 2.87 -1.31 -29.19
C ASP A 168 3.30 -1.34 -27.71
N GLN A 169 2.79 -2.32 -26.95
CA GLN A 169 3.06 -2.55 -25.54
C GLN A 169 4.08 -3.68 -25.32
N LEU A 170 4.45 -4.36 -26.41
CA LEU A 170 5.59 -5.25 -26.45
C LEU A 170 6.84 -4.38 -26.62
N TYR A 171 7.67 -4.31 -25.60
CA TYR A 171 8.95 -3.64 -25.71
C TYR A 171 10.09 -4.59 -25.39
N ARG A 172 11.24 -4.32 -25.99
CA ARG A 172 12.46 -5.07 -25.71
C ARG A 172 13.22 -4.38 -24.60
N ASP A 173 13.45 -5.08 -23.50
CA ASP A 173 14.26 -4.57 -22.42
C ASP A 173 15.69 -4.30 -22.91
N SER A 174 16.14 -3.06 -22.72
CA SER A 174 17.44 -2.60 -23.24
C SER A 174 18.64 -3.27 -22.58
N LYS A 175 18.48 -3.85 -21.38
CA LYS A 175 19.57 -4.47 -20.61
C LYS A 175 19.67 -5.97 -20.84
N THR A 176 18.53 -6.64 -20.85
CA THR A 176 18.42 -8.10 -20.92
C THR A 176 18.12 -8.60 -22.33
N GLY A 177 17.68 -7.71 -23.23
CA GLY A 177 17.27 -8.05 -24.59
C GLY A 177 15.99 -8.86 -24.67
N LYS A 178 15.29 -9.04 -23.54
CA LYS A 178 14.05 -9.80 -23.39
C LYS A 178 12.85 -9.02 -23.89
N TRP A 179 11.88 -9.72 -24.44
CA TRP A 179 10.60 -9.12 -24.84
C TRP A 179 9.64 -9.10 -23.66
N ILE A 180 9.10 -7.92 -23.37
CA ILE A 180 8.23 -7.64 -22.23
C ILE A 180 6.86 -7.22 -22.74
N SER A 181 5.82 -7.88 -22.24
CA SER A 181 4.43 -7.46 -22.36
C SER A 181 3.94 -6.89 -21.03
N ASP A 182 3.65 -5.59 -20.97
CA ASP A 182 3.22 -4.90 -19.76
C ASP A 182 1.75 -4.47 -19.81
N LEU A 183 0.94 -5.19 -19.05
CA LEU A 183 -0.51 -5.07 -18.90
C LEU A 183 -0.94 -4.62 -17.50
N ARG A 184 -0.02 -4.08 -16.69
CA ARG A 184 -0.33 -3.72 -15.29
C ARG A 184 -1.35 -2.59 -15.17
N GLY A 185 -2.23 -2.65 -14.16
CA GLY A 185 -3.04 -1.51 -13.75
C GLY A 185 -4.18 -1.15 -14.71
N ARG A 186 -4.67 -2.09 -15.53
CA ARG A 186 -5.58 -1.80 -16.65
C ARG A 186 -7.04 -2.17 -16.39
N GLY A 187 -7.35 -2.68 -15.20
CA GLY A 187 -8.70 -3.15 -14.88
C GLY A 187 -9.13 -4.36 -15.73
N LEU A 188 -8.19 -5.17 -16.21
CA LEU A 188 -8.49 -6.33 -17.06
C LEU A 188 -9.21 -7.41 -16.26
N HIS A 189 -10.36 -7.87 -16.76
CA HIS A 189 -11.07 -9.04 -16.23
C HIS A 189 -10.56 -10.37 -16.80
N SER A 190 -9.96 -10.32 -17.99
CA SER A 190 -9.29 -11.43 -18.65
C SER A 190 -8.09 -10.94 -19.43
N LEU A 191 -7.13 -11.84 -19.70
CA LEU A 191 -6.04 -11.54 -20.62
C LEU A 191 -6.57 -11.47 -22.06
N PRO A 192 -6.15 -10.48 -22.86
CA PRO A 192 -6.64 -10.31 -24.23
C PRO A 192 -6.04 -11.35 -25.18
N ASP A 193 -6.83 -11.83 -26.15
CA ASP A 193 -6.42 -12.92 -27.05
C ASP A 193 -5.23 -12.54 -27.95
N GLU A 194 -5.09 -11.27 -28.30
CA GLU A 194 -3.98 -10.78 -29.11
C GLU A 194 -2.63 -10.98 -28.42
N LEU A 195 -2.58 -11.04 -27.08
CA LEU A 195 -1.37 -11.33 -26.31
C LEU A 195 -0.74 -12.67 -26.75
N PHE A 196 -1.57 -13.67 -27.00
CA PHE A 196 -1.10 -15.02 -27.35
C PHE A 196 -0.57 -15.12 -28.78
N THR A 197 -0.66 -14.04 -29.56
CA THR A 197 0.01 -13.92 -30.87
C THR A 197 1.46 -13.46 -30.74
N LEU A 198 1.86 -12.96 -29.56
CA LEU A 198 3.19 -12.41 -29.29
C LEU A 198 4.14 -13.50 -28.78
N SER A 199 4.48 -14.47 -29.63
CA SER A 199 5.31 -15.65 -29.30
C SER A 199 6.70 -15.32 -28.73
N ASP A 200 7.20 -14.12 -29.00
CA ASP A 200 8.50 -13.67 -28.52
C ASP A 200 8.47 -13.23 -27.05
N THR A 201 7.29 -13.03 -26.46
CA THR A 201 7.12 -12.57 -25.08
C THR A 201 7.83 -13.49 -24.10
N SER A 202 8.78 -12.91 -23.37
CA SER A 202 9.56 -13.61 -22.35
C SER A 202 9.21 -13.19 -20.93
N GLU A 203 8.65 -11.99 -20.75
CA GLU A 203 8.14 -11.52 -19.47
C GLU A 203 6.75 -10.92 -19.66
N LEU A 204 5.81 -11.35 -18.82
CA LEU A 204 4.43 -10.86 -18.81
C LEU A 204 4.13 -10.26 -17.44
N TYR A 205 3.84 -8.97 -17.43
CA TYR A 205 3.40 -8.24 -16.25
C TYR A 205 1.92 -7.90 -16.37
N ALA A 206 1.06 -8.57 -15.63
CA ALA A 206 -0.38 -8.33 -15.59
C ALA A 206 -0.90 -8.12 -14.15
N ALA A 207 -0.04 -7.55 -13.29
CA ALA A 207 -0.40 -7.19 -11.92
C ALA A 207 -1.42 -6.03 -11.85
N ASP A 208 -2.05 -5.86 -10.69
CA ASP A 208 -2.99 -4.76 -10.43
C ASP A 208 -4.15 -4.74 -11.44
N ASN A 209 -4.80 -5.89 -11.64
CA ASN A 209 -5.93 -6.08 -12.55
C ASN A 209 -7.11 -6.77 -11.81
N LEU A 210 -8.13 -7.20 -12.55
CA LEU A 210 -9.32 -7.87 -12.04
C LEU A 210 -9.45 -9.30 -12.58
N LEU A 211 -8.31 -9.95 -12.88
CA LEU A 211 -8.28 -11.28 -13.47
C LEU A 211 -8.83 -12.31 -12.48
N THR A 212 -9.85 -13.06 -12.89
CA THR A 212 -10.45 -14.14 -12.08
C THR A 212 -9.89 -15.51 -12.43
N ALA A 213 -9.33 -15.67 -13.62
CA ALA A 213 -8.65 -16.87 -14.09
C ALA A 213 -7.56 -16.53 -15.11
N LEU A 214 -6.64 -17.48 -15.32
CA LEU A 214 -5.68 -17.42 -16.42
C LEU A 214 -6.09 -18.42 -17.52
N PRO A 215 -6.19 -18.00 -18.80
CA PRO A 215 -6.63 -18.86 -19.88
C PRO A 215 -5.56 -19.87 -20.29
N ASP A 216 -5.98 -21.05 -20.75
CA ASP A 216 -5.08 -22.10 -21.29
C ASP A 216 -4.22 -21.61 -22.47
N ALA A 217 -4.68 -20.58 -23.19
CA ALA A 217 -3.94 -19.93 -24.27
C ALA A 217 -2.58 -19.34 -23.81
N LEU A 218 -2.37 -19.14 -22.51
CA LEU A 218 -1.09 -18.70 -21.95
C LEU A 218 0.06 -19.68 -22.27
N THR A 219 -0.25 -20.96 -22.47
CA THR A 219 0.72 -21.98 -22.91
C THR A 219 1.28 -21.75 -24.32
N ARG A 220 0.66 -20.87 -25.11
CA ARG A 220 1.13 -20.48 -26.45
C ARG A 220 2.27 -19.47 -26.43
N LEU A 221 2.74 -19.05 -25.26
CA LEU A 221 3.92 -18.21 -25.08
C LEU A 221 5.13 -19.08 -24.72
N PRO A 222 5.82 -19.70 -25.70
CA PRO A 222 6.83 -20.73 -25.45
C PRO A 222 8.08 -20.19 -24.74
N ASN A 223 8.33 -18.89 -24.85
CA ASN A 223 9.51 -18.23 -24.30
C ASN A 223 9.25 -17.56 -22.94
N LEU A 224 8.07 -17.74 -22.35
CA LEU A 224 7.72 -17.05 -21.11
C LEU A 224 8.54 -17.57 -19.93
N LEU A 225 9.42 -16.71 -19.41
CA LEU A 225 10.28 -16.96 -18.25
C LEU A 225 9.72 -16.30 -16.99
N ARG A 226 9.05 -15.16 -17.13
CA ARG A 226 8.49 -14.40 -16.00
C ARG A 226 7.01 -14.15 -16.17
N LEU A 227 6.22 -14.53 -15.17
CA LEU A 227 4.80 -14.25 -15.08
C LEU A 227 4.49 -13.54 -13.77
N THR A 228 3.96 -12.33 -13.86
CA THR A 228 3.57 -11.51 -12.71
C THR A 228 2.09 -11.18 -12.80
N VAL A 229 1.28 -11.79 -11.94
CA VAL A 229 -0.18 -11.62 -11.90
C VAL A 229 -0.66 -11.31 -10.47
N ASN A 230 0.20 -10.71 -9.65
CA ASN A 230 -0.17 -10.32 -8.30
C ASN A 230 -1.22 -9.20 -8.27
N ARG A 231 -1.95 -9.05 -7.16
CA ARG A 231 -3.04 -8.05 -7.04
C ARG A 231 -4.10 -8.23 -8.12
N ASN A 232 -4.66 -9.44 -8.15
CA ASN A 232 -5.76 -9.82 -9.03
C ASN A 232 -6.86 -10.49 -8.20
N LYS A 233 -7.79 -11.19 -8.86
CA LYS A 233 -8.96 -11.86 -8.27
C LYS A 233 -8.98 -13.36 -8.54
N LEU A 234 -7.80 -13.97 -8.67
CA LEU A 234 -7.68 -15.41 -8.91
C LEU A 234 -8.19 -16.16 -7.68
N GLN A 235 -9.28 -16.91 -7.82
CA GLN A 235 -9.93 -17.65 -6.73
C GLN A 235 -9.33 -19.05 -6.49
N ALA A 236 -8.56 -19.54 -7.45
CA ALA A 236 -7.85 -20.80 -7.37
C ALA A 236 -6.44 -20.65 -7.93
N PHE A 237 -5.53 -21.54 -7.52
CA PHE A 237 -4.22 -21.63 -8.15
C PHE A 237 -4.38 -21.88 -9.65
N PRO A 238 -3.72 -21.11 -10.52
CA PRO A 238 -3.92 -21.22 -11.97
C PRO A 238 -3.19 -22.44 -12.53
N GLU A 239 -3.84 -23.59 -12.61
CA GLU A 239 -3.29 -24.87 -13.11
C GLU A 239 -2.57 -24.76 -14.47
N VAL A 240 -2.95 -23.79 -15.32
CA VAL A 240 -2.27 -23.51 -16.58
C VAL A 240 -0.76 -23.24 -16.39
N VAL A 241 -0.35 -22.58 -15.30
CA VAL A 241 1.06 -22.26 -15.07
C VAL A 241 1.91 -23.51 -14.84
N LEU A 242 1.31 -24.60 -14.33
CA LEU A 242 1.99 -25.88 -14.11
C LEU A 242 2.44 -26.54 -15.43
N LYS A 243 1.79 -26.19 -16.54
CA LYS A 243 2.18 -26.63 -17.90
C LYS A 243 3.37 -25.84 -18.44
N MET A 244 3.71 -24.70 -17.82
CA MET A 244 4.73 -23.77 -18.29
C MET A 244 6.09 -24.05 -17.65
N VAL A 245 6.67 -25.20 -18.01
CA VAL A 245 7.92 -25.70 -17.40
C VAL A 245 9.15 -24.80 -17.59
N GLY A 246 9.09 -23.83 -18.51
CA GLY A 246 10.14 -22.84 -18.73
C GLY A 246 10.13 -21.66 -17.76
N LEU A 247 9.09 -21.50 -16.93
CA LEU A 247 8.99 -20.38 -16.01
C LEU A 247 10.13 -20.39 -14.98
N GLU A 248 10.78 -19.24 -14.84
CA GLU A 248 11.82 -18.96 -13.84
C GLU A 248 11.30 -18.08 -12.71
N ASN A 249 10.36 -17.19 -12.99
CA ASN A 249 9.86 -16.21 -12.03
C ASN A 249 8.34 -16.18 -12.06
N LEU A 250 7.72 -16.56 -10.95
CA LEU A 250 6.27 -16.63 -10.81
C LEU A 250 5.82 -15.81 -9.61
N ASN A 251 5.01 -14.78 -9.88
CA ASN A 251 4.39 -13.98 -8.83
C ASN A 251 2.87 -14.04 -8.90
N LEU A 252 2.30 -14.70 -7.90
CA LEU A 252 0.86 -14.94 -7.71
C LEU A 252 0.31 -14.24 -6.47
N GLY A 253 1.12 -13.46 -5.74
CA GLY A 253 0.71 -12.89 -4.45
C GLY A 253 -0.48 -11.93 -4.53
N GLU A 254 -1.12 -11.63 -3.41
CA GLU A 254 -2.26 -10.71 -3.34
C GLU A 254 -3.39 -11.12 -4.32
N ASN A 255 -3.79 -12.38 -4.27
CA ASN A 255 -4.94 -12.97 -4.97
C ASN A 255 -5.87 -13.65 -3.96
N ASP A 256 -6.99 -14.22 -4.42
CA ASP A 256 -8.09 -14.71 -3.57
C ASP A 256 -8.11 -16.25 -3.46
N PHE A 257 -6.94 -16.92 -3.51
CA PHE A 257 -6.81 -18.37 -3.35
C PHE A 257 -5.92 -18.72 -2.16
N SER A 258 -6.30 -19.76 -1.41
CA SER A 258 -5.67 -20.13 -0.13
C SER A 258 -4.96 -21.47 -0.11
N SER A 259 -4.79 -22.12 -1.28
CA SER A 259 -4.04 -23.37 -1.38
C SER A 259 -3.11 -23.40 -2.59
N VAL A 260 -2.01 -24.13 -2.45
CA VAL A 260 -1.04 -24.41 -3.52
C VAL A 260 -1.12 -25.91 -3.83
N PRO A 261 -1.27 -26.33 -5.10
CA PRO A 261 -1.40 -27.73 -5.46
C PRO A 261 -0.05 -28.45 -5.36
N ARG A 262 -0.10 -29.75 -5.04
CA ARG A 262 1.09 -30.64 -5.01
C ARG A 262 1.81 -30.71 -6.36
N ASN A 263 1.06 -30.54 -7.45
CA ASN A 263 1.59 -30.51 -8.81
C ASN A 263 2.52 -29.31 -9.09
N ILE A 264 2.70 -28.39 -8.13
CA ILE A 264 3.72 -27.32 -8.22
C ILE A 264 5.13 -27.86 -8.47
N VAL A 265 5.40 -29.14 -8.14
CA VAL A 265 6.63 -29.85 -8.48
C VAL A 265 6.97 -29.80 -9.97
N HIS A 266 6.01 -29.58 -10.89
CA HIS A 266 6.31 -29.47 -12.33
C HIS A 266 7.09 -28.21 -12.70
N LEU A 267 7.12 -27.19 -11.84
CA LEU A 267 7.80 -25.91 -12.07
C LEU A 267 9.31 -25.97 -11.79
N GLN A 268 10.01 -26.96 -12.37
CA GLN A 268 11.41 -27.29 -12.07
C GLN A 268 12.43 -26.19 -12.39
N ASN A 269 12.05 -25.18 -13.20
CA ASN A 269 12.90 -24.05 -13.54
C ASN A 269 12.69 -22.80 -12.68
N VAL A 270 11.70 -22.81 -11.78
CA VAL A 270 11.37 -21.63 -10.97
C VAL A 270 12.50 -21.34 -9.98
N LYS A 271 12.99 -20.10 -10.07
CA LYS A 271 13.98 -19.46 -9.20
C LYS A 271 13.34 -18.52 -8.19
N GLU A 272 12.28 -17.83 -8.58
CA GLU A 272 11.55 -16.92 -7.69
C GLU A 272 10.07 -17.28 -7.65
N LEU A 273 9.57 -17.59 -6.46
CA LEU A 273 8.16 -17.88 -6.21
C LEU A 273 7.59 -16.92 -5.17
N TRP A 274 6.59 -16.14 -5.59
CA TRP A 274 5.93 -15.17 -4.74
C TRP A 274 4.48 -15.56 -4.49
N LEU A 275 4.19 -15.87 -3.22
CA LEU A 275 2.91 -16.36 -2.70
C LEU A 275 2.50 -15.54 -1.48
N LYS A 276 2.79 -14.23 -1.49
CA LYS A 276 2.46 -13.30 -0.41
C LYS A 276 0.95 -13.04 -0.35
N SER A 277 0.37 -12.90 0.84
CA SER A 277 -1.02 -12.39 0.99
C SER A 277 -2.05 -13.22 0.23
N LEU A 278 -2.03 -14.52 0.48
CA LEU A 278 -2.92 -15.52 -0.11
C LEU A 278 -3.72 -16.27 0.97
N GLU A 279 -3.59 -15.88 2.24
CA GLU A 279 -4.24 -16.57 3.36
C GLU A 279 -3.85 -18.06 3.48
N LEU A 280 -2.68 -18.46 2.96
CA LEU A 280 -2.22 -19.86 3.00
C LEU A 280 -2.11 -20.35 4.45
N GLU A 281 -2.79 -21.44 4.79
CA GLU A 281 -2.67 -22.09 6.10
C GLU A 281 -1.53 -23.12 6.14
N GLU A 282 -1.26 -23.74 4.99
CA GLU A 282 -0.18 -24.71 4.80
C GLU A 282 0.55 -24.51 3.48
N LEU A 283 1.78 -25.03 3.42
CA LEU A 283 2.58 -25.12 2.21
C LEU A 283 2.77 -26.62 1.89
N PRO A 284 2.50 -27.08 0.66
CA PRO A 284 2.70 -28.48 0.30
C PRO A 284 4.19 -28.86 0.31
N GLU A 285 4.49 -30.11 0.66
CA GLU A 285 5.88 -30.61 0.74
C GLU A 285 6.60 -30.58 -0.61
N GLU A 286 5.84 -30.60 -1.71
CA GLU A 286 6.33 -30.57 -3.07
C GLU A 286 7.03 -29.26 -3.45
N VAL A 287 6.76 -28.15 -2.74
CA VAL A 287 7.52 -26.89 -2.92
C VAL A 287 9.00 -27.09 -2.59
N CYS A 288 9.31 -27.99 -1.65
CA CYS A 288 10.69 -28.30 -1.26
C CYS A 288 11.47 -29.07 -2.34
N LEU A 289 10.78 -29.57 -3.38
CA LEU A 289 11.38 -30.27 -4.52
C LEU A 289 11.81 -29.31 -5.65
N LEU A 290 11.54 -28.01 -5.53
CA LEU A 290 11.95 -27.00 -6.50
C LEU A 290 13.44 -26.66 -6.33
N ARG A 291 14.31 -27.50 -6.91
CA ARG A 291 15.76 -27.44 -6.69
C ARG A 291 16.46 -26.18 -7.19
N LYS A 292 15.82 -25.39 -8.04
CA LYS A 292 16.36 -24.11 -8.53
C LYS A 292 15.82 -22.88 -7.78
N LEU A 293 14.98 -23.07 -6.76
CA LEU A 293 14.31 -21.99 -6.07
C LEU A 293 15.31 -21.18 -5.22
N GLU A 294 15.57 -19.94 -5.63
CA GLU A 294 16.49 -19.01 -4.98
C GLU A 294 15.78 -18.05 -4.01
N LEU A 295 14.52 -17.70 -4.32
CA LEU A 295 13.68 -16.80 -3.53
C LEU A 295 12.29 -17.39 -3.33
N LEU A 296 11.86 -17.47 -2.08
CA LEU A 296 10.51 -17.85 -1.69
C LEU A 296 9.88 -16.76 -0.82
N HIS A 297 8.80 -16.14 -1.32
CA HIS A 297 8.05 -15.13 -0.57
C HIS A 297 6.71 -15.71 -0.10
N LEU A 298 6.58 -15.88 1.21
CA LEU A 298 5.40 -16.42 1.90
C LEU A 298 4.85 -15.49 2.99
N GLY A 299 5.31 -14.25 3.05
CA GLY A 299 4.82 -13.29 4.03
C GLY A 299 3.33 -12.98 3.89
N TRP A 300 2.72 -12.51 4.98
CA TRP A 300 1.31 -12.14 5.07
C TRP A 300 0.37 -13.32 4.76
N ASN A 301 0.66 -14.51 5.29
CA ASN A 301 -0.20 -15.69 5.18
C ASN A 301 -0.62 -16.18 6.57
N ASN A 302 -1.31 -17.31 6.64
CA ASN A 302 -1.76 -17.94 7.88
C ASN A 302 -0.92 -19.18 8.24
N LEU A 303 0.33 -19.26 7.77
CA LEU A 303 1.16 -20.44 7.98
C LEU A 303 1.48 -20.62 9.46
N THR A 304 1.21 -21.81 9.98
CA THR A 304 1.53 -22.19 11.37
C THR A 304 2.81 -23.01 11.48
N ARG A 305 3.24 -23.63 10.37
CA ARG A 305 4.44 -24.47 10.24
C ARG A 305 4.96 -24.47 8.81
N LEU A 306 6.20 -24.93 8.65
CA LEU A 306 6.77 -25.27 7.35
C LEU A 306 6.74 -26.79 7.12
N PRO A 307 6.87 -27.25 5.86
CA PRO A 307 7.05 -28.67 5.54
C PRO A 307 8.22 -29.32 6.29
N GLY A 308 8.10 -30.58 6.68
CA GLY A 308 9.17 -31.28 7.41
C GLY A 308 10.46 -31.47 6.58
N ASN A 309 10.33 -31.50 5.26
CA ASN A 309 11.42 -31.63 4.29
C ASN A 309 11.98 -30.28 3.81
N PHE A 310 11.70 -29.15 4.48
CA PHE A 310 12.13 -27.81 4.05
C PHE A 310 13.65 -27.67 3.83
N ALA A 311 14.45 -28.45 4.56
CA ALA A 311 15.90 -28.51 4.39
C ALA A 311 16.35 -28.95 2.97
N GLN A 312 15.49 -29.59 2.17
CA GLN A 312 15.81 -29.95 0.77
C GLN A 312 16.06 -28.73 -0.13
N LEU A 313 15.57 -27.55 0.25
CA LEU A 313 15.82 -26.28 -0.43
C LEU A 313 17.24 -25.74 -0.18
N SER A 314 18.04 -26.39 0.67
CA SER A 314 19.38 -25.93 1.07
C SER A 314 20.42 -25.88 -0.06
N GLU A 315 20.12 -26.39 -1.24
CA GLU A 315 21.03 -26.32 -2.39
C GLU A 315 20.92 -24.99 -3.14
N SER A 316 19.77 -24.32 -3.08
CA SER A 316 19.46 -23.15 -3.92
C SER A 316 18.84 -21.98 -3.18
N LEU A 317 18.05 -22.19 -2.13
CA LEU A 317 17.28 -21.12 -1.52
C LEU A 317 18.18 -20.14 -0.77
N THR A 318 18.19 -18.90 -1.21
CA THR A 318 19.02 -17.83 -0.62
C THR A 318 18.19 -16.78 0.10
N LYS A 319 16.93 -16.58 -0.29
CA LYS A 319 16.07 -15.54 0.27
C LYS A 319 14.70 -16.10 0.64
N LEU A 320 14.35 -15.95 1.92
CA LEU A 320 13.10 -16.43 2.47
C LEU A 320 12.38 -15.32 3.23
N LEU A 321 11.15 -15.04 2.82
CA LEU A 321 10.29 -14.03 3.44
C LEU A 321 9.08 -14.71 4.08
N LEU A 322 8.98 -14.65 5.41
CA LEU A 322 7.97 -15.30 6.25
C LEU A 322 7.26 -14.33 7.21
N GLN A 323 7.40 -13.03 6.97
CA GLN A 323 6.83 -11.98 7.80
C GLN A 323 5.31 -12.10 7.92
N ASN A 324 4.75 -11.73 9.06
CA ASN A 324 3.30 -11.72 9.31
C ASN A 324 2.60 -13.05 8.98
N ASN A 325 3.02 -14.13 9.63
CA ASN A 325 2.40 -15.46 9.60
C ASN A 325 1.92 -15.86 11.00
N GLN A 326 1.40 -17.08 11.18
CA GLN A 326 0.82 -17.58 12.44
C GLN A 326 1.73 -18.62 13.13
N PHE A 327 3.04 -18.41 13.08
CA PHE A 327 4.01 -19.28 13.73
C PHE A 327 3.97 -19.10 15.26
N GLN A 328 3.46 -20.11 15.99
CA GLN A 328 3.46 -20.08 17.46
C GLN A 328 4.88 -20.07 18.05
N GLN A 329 5.82 -20.68 17.34
CA GLN A 329 7.24 -20.76 17.68
C GLN A 329 8.06 -20.47 16.42
N PHE A 330 9.33 -20.11 16.60
CA PHE A 330 10.24 -19.96 15.47
C PHE A 330 10.24 -21.24 14.60
N PRO A 331 10.05 -21.14 13.27
CA PRO A 331 9.99 -22.30 12.39
C PRO A 331 11.38 -22.93 12.24
N VAL A 332 11.68 -23.94 13.07
CA VAL A 332 13.02 -24.52 13.21
C VAL A 332 13.54 -25.18 11.92
N GLU A 333 12.64 -25.55 11.01
CA GLU A 333 12.94 -26.14 9.71
C GLU A 333 13.79 -25.20 8.84
N VAL A 334 13.66 -23.87 8.98
CA VAL A 334 14.49 -22.90 8.24
C VAL A 334 15.97 -23.03 8.57
N CYS A 335 16.31 -23.50 9.78
CA CYS A 335 17.69 -23.71 10.20
C CYS A 335 18.39 -24.85 9.46
N GLY A 336 17.65 -25.68 8.71
CA GLY A 336 18.20 -26.71 7.83
C GLY A 336 18.62 -26.17 6.46
N VAL A 337 18.20 -24.96 6.08
CA VAL A 337 18.49 -24.36 4.77
C VAL A 337 19.77 -23.52 4.85
N VAL A 338 20.92 -24.19 4.87
CA VAL A 338 22.23 -23.54 5.13
C VAL A 338 22.70 -22.61 4.00
N SER A 339 22.04 -22.65 2.83
CA SER A 339 22.25 -21.71 1.72
C SER A 339 21.66 -20.31 1.96
N LEU A 340 20.80 -20.14 2.96
CA LEU A 340 20.11 -18.87 3.22
C LEU A 340 21.09 -17.72 3.44
N ARG A 341 20.78 -16.60 2.79
CA ARG A 341 21.48 -15.31 2.87
C ARG A 341 20.58 -14.23 3.46
N GLU A 342 19.27 -14.29 3.21
CA GLU A 342 18.31 -13.35 3.76
C GLU A 342 17.11 -14.10 4.35
N LEU A 343 16.80 -13.80 5.61
CA LEU A 343 15.66 -14.36 6.34
C LEU A 343 14.85 -13.24 6.99
N TYR A 344 13.59 -13.11 6.58
CA TYR A 344 12.65 -12.12 7.13
C TYR A 344 11.55 -12.85 7.90
N LEU A 345 11.45 -12.55 9.19
CA LEU A 345 10.52 -13.18 10.14
C LEU A 345 9.88 -12.12 11.05
N ASP A 346 9.73 -10.88 10.59
CA ASP A 346 9.05 -9.84 11.37
C ASP A 346 7.55 -10.12 11.50
N GLN A 347 7.00 -9.91 12.71
CA GLN A 347 5.60 -10.27 13.04
C GLN A 347 4.82 -9.04 13.53
N GLY A 348 4.68 -8.05 12.66
CA GLY A 348 3.89 -6.84 12.94
C GLY A 348 2.41 -7.13 13.18
N THR A 349 1.80 -7.95 12.33
CA THR A 349 0.40 -8.39 12.41
C THR A 349 0.23 -9.89 12.63
N GLY A 350 1.32 -10.66 12.51
CA GLY A 350 1.32 -12.11 12.73
C GLY A 350 1.47 -12.52 14.19
N GLN A 351 1.55 -13.83 14.41
CA GLN A 351 1.82 -14.41 15.71
C GLN A 351 3.29 -14.23 16.09
N LYS A 352 3.51 -13.69 17.29
CA LYS A 352 4.83 -13.43 17.83
C LYS A 352 5.36 -14.66 18.55
N PHE A 353 6.62 -14.98 18.33
CA PHE A 353 7.34 -16.00 19.10
C PHE A 353 8.33 -15.36 20.08
N THR A 354 8.68 -16.11 21.13
CA THR A 354 9.47 -15.63 22.28
C THR A 354 10.92 -16.09 22.27
N VAL A 355 11.25 -17.13 21.51
CA VAL A 355 12.58 -17.76 21.49
C VAL A 355 12.98 -18.13 20.06
N ILE A 356 14.28 -18.07 19.79
CA ILE A 356 14.92 -18.60 18.58
C ILE A 356 15.77 -19.81 18.99
N PRO A 357 15.70 -20.95 18.27
CA PRO A 357 16.45 -22.14 18.62
C PRO A 357 17.95 -21.96 18.37
N ASP A 358 18.78 -22.67 19.13
CA ASP A 358 20.25 -22.69 18.94
C ASP A 358 20.68 -23.10 17.52
N LYS A 359 19.83 -23.87 16.83
CA LYS A 359 20.03 -24.28 15.43
C LYS A 359 20.16 -23.10 14.46
N ILE A 360 19.77 -21.88 14.83
CA ILE A 360 19.98 -20.67 14.00
C ILE A 360 21.46 -20.51 13.63
N GLY A 361 22.39 -20.92 14.50
CA GLY A 361 23.84 -20.85 14.25
C GLY A 361 24.33 -21.72 13.08
N ASN A 362 23.48 -22.58 12.52
CA ASN A 362 23.79 -23.35 11.30
C ASN A 362 23.81 -22.47 10.03
N LEU A 363 23.12 -21.33 10.04
CA LEU A 363 22.95 -20.45 8.87
C LEU A 363 24.18 -19.56 8.64
N ARG A 364 25.37 -20.16 8.48
CA ARG A 364 26.66 -19.45 8.39
C ARG A 364 26.78 -18.49 7.20
N ASN A 365 25.95 -18.68 6.17
CA ASN A 365 25.88 -17.83 4.97
C ASN A 365 24.90 -16.66 5.11
N LEU A 366 24.16 -16.59 6.22
CA LEU A 366 23.15 -15.57 6.44
C LEU A 366 23.80 -14.19 6.55
N LYS A 367 23.31 -13.25 5.75
CA LYS A 367 23.75 -11.85 5.70
C LYS A 367 22.74 -10.92 6.33
N ILE A 368 21.46 -11.19 6.14
CA ILE A 368 20.36 -10.38 6.65
C ILE A 368 19.43 -11.26 7.48
N LEU A 369 19.22 -10.87 8.73
CA LEU A 369 18.25 -11.48 9.63
C LEU A 369 17.34 -10.40 10.20
N VAL A 370 16.06 -10.46 9.85
CA VAL A 370 15.03 -9.54 10.33
C VAL A 370 14.05 -10.29 11.23
N LEU A 371 13.98 -9.87 12.48
CA LEU A 371 13.19 -10.45 13.57
C LEU A 371 12.36 -9.39 14.30
N ASP A 372 12.15 -8.24 13.66
CA ASP A 372 11.43 -7.12 14.25
C ASP A 372 10.01 -7.51 14.67
N ASN A 373 9.46 -6.80 15.66
CA ASN A 373 8.07 -6.94 16.08
C ASN A 373 7.69 -8.33 16.64
N ASN A 374 8.64 -9.09 17.16
CA ASN A 374 8.36 -10.34 17.86
C ASN A 374 8.23 -10.12 19.38
N ALA A 375 8.18 -11.21 20.16
CA ALA A 375 8.16 -11.18 21.61
C ALA A 375 9.44 -11.80 22.20
N LEU A 376 10.56 -11.70 21.48
CA LEU A 376 11.81 -12.36 21.84
C LEU A 376 12.33 -11.85 23.18
N THR A 377 12.59 -12.76 24.12
CA THR A 377 13.13 -12.42 25.45
C THR A 377 14.65 -12.54 25.51
N SER A 378 15.24 -13.36 24.64
CA SER A 378 16.69 -13.55 24.51
C SER A 378 17.09 -13.96 23.08
N LEU A 379 18.36 -13.73 22.74
CA LEU A 379 19.00 -14.34 21.57
C LEU A 379 19.90 -15.50 22.03
N PRO A 380 19.95 -16.63 21.31
CA PRO A 380 20.83 -17.74 21.65
C PRO A 380 22.31 -17.36 21.43
N ALA A 381 23.21 -17.94 22.22
CA ALA A 381 24.66 -17.73 22.07
C ALA A 381 25.17 -18.11 20.66
N THR A 382 24.53 -19.10 20.03
CA THR A 382 24.86 -19.54 18.67
C THR A 382 24.58 -18.47 17.59
N ILE A 383 23.94 -17.34 17.91
CA ILE A 383 23.87 -16.20 17.01
C ILE A 383 25.26 -15.73 16.58
N GLY A 384 26.29 -15.89 17.44
CA GLY A 384 27.68 -15.57 17.13
C GLY A 384 28.30 -16.45 16.04
N HIS A 385 27.66 -17.57 15.66
CA HIS A 385 28.12 -18.44 14.58
C HIS A 385 27.76 -17.93 13.18
N LEU A 386 26.91 -16.90 13.07
CA LEU A 386 26.50 -16.29 11.81
C LEU A 386 27.61 -15.41 11.22
N ALA A 387 28.75 -16.03 10.87
CA ALA A 387 29.99 -15.34 10.47
C ALA A 387 29.87 -14.44 9.21
N SER A 388 28.78 -14.57 8.45
CA SER A 388 28.49 -13.73 7.28
C SER A 388 27.50 -12.60 7.56
N LEU A 389 26.97 -12.51 8.79
CA LEU A 389 25.89 -11.58 9.12
C LEU A 389 26.37 -10.14 9.02
N ASP A 390 25.66 -9.37 8.21
CA ASP A 390 25.90 -7.97 7.92
C ASP A 390 24.82 -7.10 8.58
N THR A 391 23.57 -7.58 8.57
CA THR A 391 22.42 -6.85 9.10
C THR A 391 21.62 -7.74 10.05
N LEU A 392 21.45 -7.26 11.28
CA LEU A 392 20.61 -7.86 12.31
C LEU A 392 19.59 -6.83 12.81
N MET A 393 18.31 -7.08 12.56
CA MET A 393 17.20 -6.25 13.01
C MET A 393 16.34 -7.03 14.00
N VAL A 394 16.26 -6.54 15.23
CA VAL A 394 15.50 -7.17 16.34
C VAL A 394 14.77 -6.08 17.15
N GLN A 395 14.25 -5.06 16.47
CA GLN A 395 13.48 -3.97 17.08
C GLN A 395 12.12 -4.44 17.57
N ASN A 396 11.50 -3.71 18.49
CA ASN A 396 10.15 -4.01 19.03
C ASN A 396 10.06 -5.45 19.56
N ASN A 397 10.97 -5.83 20.44
CA ASN A 397 11.02 -7.13 21.09
C ASN A 397 11.09 -6.95 22.62
N GLN A 398 11.36 -8.02 23.38
CA GLN A 398 11.41 -8.01 24.84
C GLN A 398 12.80 -8.42 25.37
N LEU A 399 13.86 -8.17 24.58
CA LEU A 399 15.21 -8.59 24.94
C LEU A 399 15.69 -7.85 26.19
N SER A 400 16.02 -8.59 27.25
CA SER A 400 16.56 -8.04 28.50
C SER A 400 18.09 -7.96 28.50
N SER A 401 18.75 -8.83 27.73
CA SER A 401 20.20 -8.87 27.54
C SER A 401 20.55 -9.38 26.14
N LEU A 402 21.81 -9.16 25.73
CA LEU A 402 22.39 -9.75 24.52
C LEU A 402 23.49 -10.75 24.91
N PRO A 403 23.63 -11.87 24.19
CA PRO A 403 24.73 -12.80 24.40
C PRO A 403 26.07 -12.14 24.04
N ASN A 404 27.14 -12.47 24.78
CA ASN A 404 28.48 -11.95 24.50
C ASN A 404 28.99 -12.39 23.12
N GLU A 405 28.53 -13.56 22.67
CA GLU A 405 28.83 -14.15 21.37
C GLU A 405 28.34 -13.29 20.20
N LEU A 406 27.39 -12.38 20.40
CA LEU A 406 27.01 -11.38 19.39
C LEU A 406 28.22 -10.53 18.94
N CYS A 407 29.20 -10.35 19.82
CA CYS A 407 30.43 -9.61 19.53
C CYS A 407 31.40 -10.38 18.61
N LEU A 408 31.12 -11.64 18.27
CA LEU A 408 31.88 -12.44 17.30
C LEU A 408 31.53 -12.11 15.85
N LEU A 409 30.43 -11.37 15.61
CA LEU A 409 29.93 -11.02 14.29
C LEU A 409 30.77 -9.92 13.62
N SER A 410 32.00 -10.25 13.23
CA SER A 410 32.99 -9.31 12.72
C SER A 410 32.58 -8.55 11.45
N LYS A 411 31.60 -9.07 10.68
CA LYS A 411 31.08 -8.43 9.47
C LYS A 411 29.83 -7.56 9.69
N LEU A 412 29.30 -7.51 10.93
CA LEU A 412 28.06 -6.82 11.22
C LEU A 412 28.19 -5.30 11.01
N ARG A 413 27.34 -4.75 10.15
CA ARG A 413 27.27 -3.30 9.83
C ARG A 413 26.04 -2.64 10.40
N VAL A 414 24.92 -3.36 10.49
CA VAL A 414 23.64 -2.85 10.97
C VAL A 414 23.17 -3.70 12.14
N LEU A 415 23.01 -3.07 13.30
CA LEU A 415 22.45 -3.67 14.51
C LEU A 415 21.32 -2.79 15.04
N TRP A 416 20.08 -3.22 14.84
CA TRP A 416 18.91 -2.49 15.31
C TRP A 416 18.23 -3.23 16.46
N LEU A 417 18.24 -2.59 17.63
CA LEU A 417 17.77 -3.14 18.90
C LEU A 417 16.76 -2.20 19.58
N GLY A 418 16.26 -1.19 18.87
CA GLY A 418 15.33 -0.22 19.42
C GLY A 418 14.06 -0.87 19.97
N ARG A 419 13.49 -0.29 21.02
CA ARG A 419 12.27 -0.74 21.71
C ARG A 419 12.40 -2.20 22.18
N ASN A 420 13.35 -2.42 23.09
CA ASN A 420 13.58 -3.65 23.83
C ASN A 420 13.67 -3.32 25.34
N ALA A 421 14.02 -4.31 26.17
CA ALA A 421 14.19 -4.15 27.61
C ALA A 421 15.68 -4.17 28.03
N LEU A 422 16.60 -3.79 27.14
CA LEU A 422 18.04 -3.89 27.39
C LEU A 422 18.49 -2.90 28.46
N GLN A 423 19.07 -3.44 29.54
CA GLN A 423 19.67 -2.62 30.61
C GLN A 423 21.14 -2.32 30.37
N ARG A 424 21.84 -3.24 29.70
CA ARG A 424 23.28 -3.15 29.41
C ARG A 424 23.57 -3.72 28.03
N LEU A 425 24.59 -3.18 27.38
CA LEU A 425 25.20 -3.78 26.19
C LEU A 425 26.37 -4.70 26.60
N PRO A 426 26.70 -5.73 25.80
CA PRO A 426 27.88 -6.56 26.00
C PRO A 426 29.16 -5.71 26.08
N GLU A 427 30.06 -6.07 26.99
CA GLU A 427 31.31 -5.31 27.21
C GLU A 427 32.20 -5.29 25.96
N GLU A 428 32.16 -6.35 25.17
CA GLU A 428 32.97 -6.53 23.97
C GLU A 428 32.30 -6.00 22.69
N LEU A 429 31.19 -5.25 22.80
CA LEU A 429 30.50 -4.69 21.63
C LEU A 429 31.42 -3.77 20.81
N HIS A 430 32.42 -3.15 21.46
CA HIS A 430 33.45 -2.35 20.80
C HIS A 430 34.31 -3.16 19.80
N ARG A 431 34.28 -4.51 19.83
CA ARG A 431 34.97 -5.38 18.85
C ARG A 431 34.27 -5.41 17.49
N LEU A 432 33.03 -4.96 17.39
CA LEU A 432 32.29 -4.83 16.13
C LEU A 432 32.81 -3.60 15.36
N THR A 433 34.00 -3.73 14.78
CA THR A 433 34.69 -2.64 14.06
C THR A 433 34.02 -2.28 12.75
N CYS A 434 33.29 -3.20 12.12
CA CYS A 434 32.51 -2.95 10.92
C CYS A 434 31.13 -2.32 11.19
N LEU A 435 30.73 -2.15 12.46
CA LEU A 435 29.41 -1.64 12.81
C LEU A 435 29.28 -0.16 12.43
N GLN A 436 28.32 0.14 11.56
CA GLN A 436 28.06 1.47 10.99
C GLN A 436 26.75 2.07 11.51
N SER A 437 25.74 1.23 11.76
CA SER A 437 24.42 1.65 12.24
C SER A 437 24.05 0.89 13.49
N LEU A 438 23.84 1.62 14.60
CA LEU A 438 23.38 1.08 15.87
C LEU A 438 22.15 1.85 16.35
N ARG A 439 21.01 1.17 16.48
CA ARG A 439 19.78 1.73 17.03
C ARG A 439 19.46 1.11 18.39
N LEU A 440 19.35 1.96 19.41
CA LEU A 440 19.15 1.58 20.82
C LEU A 440 18.00 2.34 21.48
N ASP A 441 17.30 3.18 20.73
CA ASP A 441 16.18 4.00 21.22
C ASP A 441 15.11 3.15 21.90
N GLY A 442 14.49 3.66 22.96
CA GLY A 442 13.45 2.91 23.68
C GLY A 442 13.95 1.69 24.48
N ASN A 443 15.21 1.69 24.93
CA ASN A 443 15.72 0.73 25.92
C ASN A 443 16.07 1.42 27.25
N PRO A 444 15.88 0.75 28.40
CA PRO A 444 16.28 1.26 29.72
C PRO A 444 17.79 1.11 30.00
N LEU A 445 18.64 1.58 29.07
CA LEU A 445 20.09 1.40 29.15
C LEU A 445 20.71 2.21 30.30
N SER A 446 21.44 1.49 31.16
CA SER A 446 22.33 2.03 32.19
C SER A 446 23.80 2.00 31.75
N TYR A 447 24.17 1.06 30.86
CA TYR A 447 25.52 0.90 30.36
C TYR A 447 25.55 0.52 28.87
N PRO A 448 26.14 1.35 28.00
CA PRO A 448 26.59 2.72 28.23
C PRO A 448 25.43 3.65 28.64
N PRO A 449 25.73 4.79 29.30
CA PRO A 449 24.73 5.81 29.59
C PRO A 449 24.00 6.29 28.33
N LEU A 450 22.69 6.57 28.46
CA LEU A 450 21.83 6.90 27.32
C LEU A 450 22.33 8.10 26.49
N ASN A 451 22.97 9.09 27.13
CA ASN A 451 23.58 10.23 26.44
C ASN A 451 24.71 9.79 25.49
N VAL A 452 25.55 8.82 25.89
CA VAL A 452 26.58 8.23 25.03
C VAL A 452 25.93 7.51 23.85
N CYS A 453 24.89 6.70 24.11
CA CYS A 453 24.16 6.00 23.05
C CYS A 453 23.57 6.95 22.00
N ARG A 454 23.06 8.13 22.42
CA ARG A 454 22.50 9.15 21.54
C ARG A 454 23.55 9.85 20.66
N MET A 455 24.82 9.85 21.06
CA MET A 455 25.92 10.43 20.29
C MET A 455 26.38 9.51 19.13
N GLY A 456 25.84 8.30 19.03
CA GLY A 456 26.11 7.38 17.93
C GLY A 456 27.18 6.33 18.25
N ILE A 457 27.49 5.49 17.25
CA ILE A 457 28.30 4.29 17.43
C ILE A 457 29.74 4.57 17.87
N GLU A 458 30.38 5.61 17.35
CA GLU A 458 31.77 5.94 17.72
C GLU A 458 31.89 6.36 19.18
N ALA A 459 30.90 7.11 19.71
CA ALA A 459 30.86 7.48 21.12
C ALA A 459 30.68 6.25 22.02
N VAL A 460 29.79 5.33 21.64
CA VAL A 460 29.59 4.06 22.34
C VAL A 460 30.88 3.24 22.35
N ARG A 461 31.54 3.11 21.20
CA ARG A 461 32.81 2.37 21.05
C ARG A 461 33.90 2.98 21.92
N GLY A 462 34.10 4.31 21.84
CA GLY A 462 35.10 5.02 22.63
C GLY A 462 34.85 4.91 24.14
N TYR A 463 33.59 5.03 24.57
CA TYR A 463 33.21 4.85 25.97
C TYR A 463 33.57 3.45 26.48
N MET A 464 33.20 2.40 25.75
CA MET A 464 33.48 1.03 26.15
C MET A 464 34.98 0.72 26.19
N GLN A 465 35.75 1.21 25.22
CA GLN A 465 37.21 1.05 25.22
C GLN A 465 37.86 1.74 26.43
N HIS A 466 37.42 2.95 26.77
CA HIS A 466 37.92 3.67 27.95
C HIS A 466 37.56 2.96 29.26
N GLN A 467 36.33 2.47 29.41
CA GLN A 467 35.92 1.71 30.60
C GLN A 467 36.75 0.45 30.78
N ARG A 468 37.02 -0.29 29.70
CA ARG A 468 37.86 -1.50 29.75
C ARG A 468 39.28 -1.21 30.22
N VAL A 469 39.89 -0.12 29.75
CA VAL A 469 41.24 0.29 30.20
C VAL A 469 41.22 0.69 31.67
N ALA A 470 40.21 1.47 32.10
CA ALA A 470 40.05 1.89 33.48
C ALA A 470 39.83 0.70 34.44
N GLU A 471 39.02 -0.28 34.04
CA GLU A 471 38.80 -1.52 34.78
C GLU A 471 40.06 -2.37 34.88
N HIS A 472 40.83 -2.49 33.80
CA HIS A 472 42.12 -3.19 33.81
C HIS A 472 43.10 -2.52 34.78
N GLN A 473 43.22 -1.19 34.73
CA GLN A 473 44.08 -0.43 35.65
C GLN A 473 43.64 -0.58 37.11
N ARG A 474 42.34 -0.54 37.40
CA ARG A 474 41.79 -0.78 38.74
C ARG A 474 42.08 -2.20 39.23
N SER A 475 41.93 -3.21 38.37
CA SER A 475 42.24 -4.61 38.69
C SER A 475 43.72 -4.80 39.00
N VAL A 476 44.62 -4.19 38.22
CA VAL A 476 46.06 -4.21 38.47
C VAL A 476 46.39 -3.52 39.81
N ALA A 477 45.83 -2.33 40.05
CA ALA A 477 46.03 -1.60 41.29
C ALA A 477 45.52 -2.37 42.53
N ALA A 478 44.37 -3.06 42.41
CA ALA A 478 43.82 -3.89 43.48
C ALA A 478 44.73 -5.08 43.80
N LYS A 479 45.26 -5.77 42.78
CA LYS A 479 46.22 -6.87 42.96
C LYS A 479 47.54 -6.41 43.58
N SER A 480 48.03 -5.22 43.25
CA SER A 480 49.22 -4.65 43.87
C SER A 480 48.99 -4.35 45.36
N ARG A 481 47.85 -3.74 45.71
CA ARG A 481 47.48 -3.50 47.12
C ARG A 481 47.31 -4.79 47.92
N GLU A 482 46.76 -5.85 47.33
CA GLU A 482 46.61 -7.15 48.00
C GLU A 482 47.96 -7.84 48.25
N ARG A 483 48.94 -7.65 47.36
CA ARG A 483 50.32 -8.13 47.56
C ARG A 483 51.02 -7.36 48.68
N GLU A 484 50.82 -6.05 48.74
CA GLU A 484 51.34 -5.21 49.83
C GLU A 484 50.75 -5.63 51.17
N THR A 485 49.42 -5.83 51.29
CA THR A 485 48.81 -6.24 52.57
C THR A 485 49.18 -7.66 53.01
N LYS A 486 49.39 -8.60 52.08
CA LYS A 486 49.87 -9.96 52.39
C LYS A 486 51.36 -10.01 52.72
N GLY A 487 52.16 -9.06 52.23
CA GLY A 487 53.61 -8.97 52.49
C GLY A 487 54.00 -8.49 53.89
N PHE A 488 53.06 -7.94 54.68
CA PHE A 488 53.30 -7.44 56.04
C PHE A 488 53.03 -8.45 57.16
N SER A 489 52.85 -9.74 56.85
CA SER A 489 52.75 -10.80 57.88
C SER A 489 54.12 -11.44 58.16
N TRP A 490 55.05 -10.69 58.75
CA TRP A 490 56.18 -11.27 59.46
C TRP A 490 55.91 -11.18 60.96
N LYS A 491 55.59 -12.33 61.56
CA LYS A 491 55.48 -12.51 63.02
C LYS A 491 56.87 -12.32 63.61
N TRP A 492 56.99 -11.38 64.55
CA TRP A 492 58.15 -11.17 65.41
C TRP A 492 58.27 -12.28 66.45
#